data_AF-A0AA43UHW9-F1
#
_entry.id   AF-A0AA43UHW9-F1
#
_cell.length_a   1.000
_cell.length_b   1.000
_cell.length_c   1.000
_cell.angle_alpha   90.00
_cell.angle_beta   90.00
_cell.angle_gamma   90.00
#
_symmetry.space_group_name_H-M   'P 1'
#
loop_
_entity.id
_entity.type
_entity.pdbx_description
1 polymer ?
#
loop_
_entity_poly.entity_id
_entity_poly.type
_entity_poly.pdbx_seq_one_letter_code
_entity_poly.pdbx_strand_id
1 'polypeptide(L)'
;MDSKKNIAVSLALVIFAGIFLHSIYLFSGMIDPGISYVYLGLGTKIAPNMVTNIVFDFRGFDTLGEAIILVSAVVVTMLVFGRGKVNLGGK
;
A
#
# COMPACT_ATOMS: atom_id res chain seq x y z
N MET A 1 -0.19 -21.96 -26.12
CA MET A 1 -1.16 -21.54 -25.09
C MET A 1 -2.54 -21.62 -25.72
N ASP A 2 -3.41 -22.51 -25.26
CA ASP A 2 -4.64 -22.86 -25.99
C ASP A 2 -5.58 -21.66 -26.17
N SER A 3 -6.07 -21.45 -27.39
CA SER A 3 -6.93 -20.32 -27.75
C SER A 3 -8.16 -20.21 -26.84
N LYS A 4 -8.75 -21.35 -26.45
CA LYS A 4 -9.89 -21.42 -25.50
C LYS A 4 -9.53 -20.88 -24.12
N LYS A 5 -8.31 -21.14 -23.63
CA LYS A 5 -7.83 -20.64 -22.34
C LYS A 5 -7.62 -19.13 -22.38
N ASN A 6 -7.08 -18.60 -23.47
CA ASN A 6 -6.88 -17.16 -23.61
C ASN A 6 -8.21 -16.39 -23.68
N ILE A 7 -9.21 -16.94 -24.38
CA ILE A 7 -10.56 -16.37 -24.43
C ILE A 7 -11.21 -16.40 -23.05
N ALA A 8 -11.10 -17.51 -22.32
CA ALA A 8 -11.65 -17.63 -20.97
C ALA A 8 -11.01 -16.63 -19.99
N VAL A 9 -9.68 -16.45 -20.04
CA VAL A 9 -8.95 -15.49 -19.20
C VAL A 9 -9.34 -14.05 -19.56
N SER A 10 -9.43 -13.72 -20.85
CA SER A 10 -9.84 -12.39 -21.29
C SER A 10 -11.26 -12.06 -20.84
N LEU A 11 -12.19 -13.01 -20.97
CA LEU A 11 -13.56 -12.84 -20.52
C LEU A 11 -13.64 -12.64 -18.99
N ALA A 12 -12.91 -13.44 -18.23
CA ALA A 12 -12.85 -13.30 -16.77
C ALA A 12 -12.30 -11.92 -16.35
N LEU A 13 -11.28 -11.42 -17.04
CA LEU A 13 -10.70 -10.10 -16.78
C LEU A 13 -11.68 -8.96 -17.09
N VAL A 14 -12.43 -9.06 -18.19
CA VAL A 14 -13.46 -8.07 -18.55
C VAL A 14 -14.60 -8.07 -17.53
N ILE A 15 -15.07 -9.23 -17.11
CA ILE A 15 -16.12 -9.34 -16.08
C ILE A 15 -15.62 -8.76 -14.75
N PHE A 16 -14.41 -9.11 -14.31
CA PHE A 16 -13.81 -8.56 -13.10
C PHE A 16 -13.68 -7.04 -13.17
N ALA A 17 -13.16 -6.50 -14.27
CA ALA A 17 -13.03 -5.07 -14.46
C ALA A 17 -14.39 -4.36 -14.41
N GLY A 18 -15.43 -4.93 -15.04
CA GLY A 18 -16.78 -4.39 -14.99
C GLY A 18 -17.35 -4.33 -13.57
N ILE A 19 -17.20 -5.41 -12.80
CA ILE A 19 -17.64 -5.47 -11.39
C ILE A 19 -16.85 -4.49 -10.53
N PHE A 20 -15.53 -4.41 -10.74
CA PHE A 20 -14.64 -3.52 -9.99
C PHE A 20 -15.01 -2.04 -10.23
N LEU A 21 -15.19 -1.65 -11.49
CA LEU A 21 -15.60 -0.28 -11.83
C LEU A 21 -16.99 0.05 -11.30
N HIS A 22 -17.94 -0.90 -11.39
CA HIS A 22 -19.28 -0.71 -10.83
C HIS A 22 -19.24 -0.55 -9.30
N SER A 23 -18.37 -1.32 -8.63
CA SER A 23 -18.14 -1.21 -7.18
C SER A 23 -17.58 0.15 -6.79
N ILE A 24 -16.62 0.69 -7.56
CA ILE A 24 -16.08 2.05 -7.33
C ILE A 24 -17.17 3.11 -7.51
N TYR A 25 -17.99 2.99 -8.56
CA TYR A 25 -19.08 3.93 -8.80
C TYR A 25 -20.06 3.97 -7.62
N LEU A 26 -20.49 2.79 -7.14
CA LEU A 26 -21.41 2.69 -6.00
C LEU A 26 -20.76 3.22 -4.71
N PHE A 27 -19.47 2.94 -4.50
CA PHE A 27 -18.72 3.40 -3.33
C PHE A 27 -18.70 4.92 -3.20
N SER A 28 -18.65 5.65 -4.31
CA SER A 28 -18.63 7.13 -4.30
C SER A 28 -19.83 7.77 -3.60
N GLY A 29 -21.00 7.12 -3.65
CA GLY A 29 -22.23 7.59 -2.99
C GLY A 29 -22.34 7.21 -1.52
N MET A 30 -21.44 6.36 -1.00
CA MET A 30 -21.46 5.84 0.37
C MET A 30 -20.33 6.40 1.24
N ILE A 31 -19.63 7.44 0.79
CA ILE A 31 -18.51 8.03 1.53
C ILE A 31 -19.06 8.82 2.73
N ASP A 32 -18.92 8.26 3.93
CA ASP A 32 -19.07 8.99 5.19
C ASP A 32 -17.69 9.53 5.63
N PRO A 33 -17.49 10.86 5.66
CA PRO A 33 -16.22 11.47 6.03
C PRO A 33 -15.78 11.21 7.47
N GLY A 34 -16.68 10.86 8.41
CA GLY A 34 -16.33 10.47 9.79
C GLY A 34 -15.23 11.35 10.44
N ILE A 35 -14.09 10.72 10.79
CA ILE A 35 -12.94 11.36 11.46
C ILE A 35 -12.21 12.38 10.56
N SER A 36 -12.47 12.41 9.25
CA SER A 36 -11.87 13.36 8.31
C SER A 36 -12.13 14.82 8.70
N TYR A 37 -13.31 15.13 9.26
CA TYR A 37 -13.61 16.48 9.75
C TYR A 37 -12.67 16.93 10.87
N VAL A 38 -12.25 16.01 11.73
CA VAL A 38 -11.30 16.29 12.82
C VAL A 38 -9.92 16.56 12.24
N TYR A 39 -9.48 15.77 11.25
CA TYR A 39 -8.20 15.98 10.57
C TYR A 39 -8.14 17.32 9.83
N LEU A 40 -9.21 17.69 9.11
CA LEU A 40 -9.30 18.98 8.42
C LEU A 40 -9.37 20.16 9.39
N GLY A 41 -10.10 20.01 10.50
CA GLY A 41 -10.33 21.08 11.47
C GLY A 41 -9.16 21.35 12.43
N LEU A 42 -8.39 20.32 12.78
CA LEU A 42 -7.25 20.41 13.70
C LEU A 42 -5.89 20.38 12.98
N GLY A 43 -5.77 19.66 11.87
CA GLY A 43 -4.48 19.40 11.23
C GLY A 43 -3.77 20.68 10.77
N THR A 44 -4.51 21.59 10.13
CA THR A 44 -3.98 22.88 9.66
C THR A 44 -3.59 23.84 10.78
N LYS A 45 -4.02 23.58 12.02
CA LYS A 45 -3.66 24.37 13.21
C LYS A 45 -2.38 23.89 13.89
N ILE A 46 -2.00 22.63 13.67
CA ILE A 46 -0.77 22.03 14.22
C ILE A 46 0.38 22.29 13.25
N ALA A 47 0.20 21.97 11.96
CA ALA A 47 1.21 22.16 10.93
C ALA A 47 0.57 22.59 9.59
N PRO A 48 1.28 23.38 8.77
CA PRO A 48 0.74 23.87 7.49
C PRO A 48 0.54 22.76 6.46
N ASN A 49 1.31 21.66 6.53
CA ASN A 49 1.16 20.53 5.62
C ASN A 49 0.22 19.47 6.20
N MET A 50 -0.98 19.41 5.65
CA MET A 50 -2.03 18.50 6.09
C MET A 50 -1.69 17.02 5.90
N VAL A 51 -1.02 16.65 4.81
CA VAL A 51 -0.69 15.25 4.53
C VAL A 51 0.33 14.73 5.54
N THR A 52 1.40 15.49 5.76
CA THR A 52 2.45 15.14 6.74
C THR A 52 1.86 15.05 8.15
N ASN A 53 0.99 16.00 8.53
CA ASN A 53 0.35 16.00 9.84
C ASN A 53 -0.55 14.76 10.05
N ILE A 54 -1.29 14.33 9.03
CA ILE A 54 -2.12 13.12 9.13
C ILE A 54 -1.26 11.87 9.23
N VAL A 55 -0.26 11.74 8.36
CA VAL A 55 0.56 10.53 8.25
C VAL A 55 1.51 10.35 9.44
N PHE A 56 2.08 11.44 9.97
CA PHE A 56 3.03 11.37 11.09
C PHE A 56 2.39 11.52 12.48
N ASP A 57 1.36 12.35 12.64
CA ASP A 57 0.74 12.56 13.97
C ASP A 57 -0.50 11.68 14.16
N PHE A 58 -1.52 11.85 13.32
CA PHE A 58 -2.80 11.12 13.50
C PHE A 58 -2.71 9.63 13.16
N ARG A 59 -1.86 9.27 12.20
CA ARG A 59 -1.63 7.89 11.72
C ARG A 59 -0.17 7.47 11.87
N GLY A 60 0.54 8.00 12.86
CA GLY A 60 1.97 7.74 13.06
C GLY A 60 2.33 6.26 13.18
N PHE A 61 1.43 5.40 13.69
CA PHE A 61 1.65 3.95 13.76
C PHE A 61 1.69 3.27 12.39
N ASP A 62 0.97 3.78 11.40
CA ASP A 62 0.98 3.26 10.02
C ASP A 62 2.35 3.53 9.38
N THR A 63 2.84 4.76 9.50
CA THR A 63 4.17 5.20 9.04
C THR A 63 5.31 4.51 9.79
N LEU A 64 5.14 4.25 11.09
CA LEU A 64 6.08 3.43 11.86
C LEU A 64 6.14 2.01 11.31
N GLY A 65 4.98 1.43 10.98
CA GLY A 65 4.87 0.14 10.31
C GLY A 65 5.58 0.12 8.96
N GLU A 66 5.39 1.14 8.12
CA GLU A 66 6.10 1.29 6.85
C GLU A 66 7.62 1.28 7.04
N ALA A 67 8.13 2.04 8.03
CA ALA A 67 9.55 2.07 8.34
C ALA A 67 10.09 0.70 8.79
N ILE A 68 9.34 -0.04 9.63
CA ILE A 68 9.69 -1.39 10.05
C ILE A 68 9.74 -2.34 8.84
N ILE A 69 8.76 -2.27 7.94
CA ILE A 69 8.73 -3.10 6.73
C ILE A 69 9.97 -2.83 5.87
N LEU A 70 10.33 -1.56 5.65
CA LEU A 70 11.53 -1.21 4.89
C LEU A 70 12.82 -1.74 5.53
N VAL A 71 12.99 -1.57 6.84
CA VAL A 71 14.15 -2.10 7.57
C VAL A 71 14.21 -3.62 7.47
N SER A 72 13.08 -4.31 7.66
CA SER A 72 13.01 -5.77 7.56
C SER A 72 13.37 -6.26 6.15
N ALA A 73 12.90 -5.58 5.10
CA ALA A 73 13.20 -5.93 3.72
C ALA A 73 14.71 -5.81 3.43
N VAL A 74 15.35 -4.73 3.91
CA VAL A 74 16.81 -4.55 3.76
C VAL A 74 17.59 -5.63 4.53
N VAL A 75 17.20 -5.94 5.77
CA VAL A 75 17.86 -6.99 6.57
C VAL A 75 17.70 -8.36 5.90
N VAL A 76 16.49 -8.72 5.47
CA VAL A 76 16.22 -10.02 4.81
C VAL A 76 16.98 -10.14 3.50
N THR A 77 16.96 -9.12 2.65
CA THR A 77 17.71 -9.13 1.39
C THR A 77 19.22 -9.26 1.63
N MET A 78 19.76 -8.59 2.66
CA MET A 78 21.16 -8.73 3.07
C MET A 78 21.47 -10.15 3.60
N LEU A 79 20.57 -10.78 4.35
CA LEU A 79 20.78 -12.15 4.84
C LEU A 79 20.76 -13.18 3.70
N VAL A 80 19.82 -13.03 2.76
CA VAL A 80 19.66 -13.95 1.62
C VAL A 80 20.81 -13.80 0.62
N PHE A 81 21.18 -12.58 0.25
CA PHE A 81 22.17 -12.34 -0.81
C PHE A 81 23.57 -11.95 -0.30
N GLY A 82 23.68 -11.43 0.92
CA GLY A 82 24.95 -10.95 1.48
C GLY A 82 25.91 -12.05 1.89
N ARG A 83 25.41 -13.26 2.23
CA ARG A 83 26.26 -14.44 2.52
C ARG A 83 27.01 -14.96 1.28
N GLY A 84 26.51 -14.72 0.07
CA GLY A 84 27.08 -15.27 -1.17
C GLY A 84 28.19 -14.42 -1.82
N LYS A 85 28.35 -13.16 -1.42
CA LYS A 85 29.38 -12.24 -1.97
C LYS A 85 30.51 -11.93 -1.01
N VAL A 86 30.31 -12.15 0.29
CA VAL A 86 31.39 -12.01 1.27
C VAL A 86 31.99 -13.39 1.45
N ASN A 87 33.17 -13.60 0.85
CA ASN A 87 34.05 -14.70 1.21
C ASN A 87 34.50 -14.44 2.66
N LEU A 88 33.64 -14.76 3.63
CA LEU A 88 34.06 -14.87 5.03
C LEU A 88 35.02 -16.05 5.03
N GLY A 89 36.31 -15.77 4.88
CA GLY A 89 37.40 -16.75 4.78
C GLY A 89 37.51 -17.68 5.98
N GLY A 90 36.51 -18.53 6.16
CA GLY A 90 36.58 -19.77 6.89
C GLY A 90 37.17 -20.80 5.96
N LYS A 91 38.35 -21.28 6.34
CA LYS A 91 39.21 -22.27 5.68
C LYS A 91 38.51 -23.29 4.79
#